data_AF-A0A327VWJ6-F1
#
_entry.id   AF-A0A327VWJ6-F1
#
_cell.length_a   1.000
_cell.length_b   1.000
_cell.length_c   1.000
_cell.angle_alpha   90.00
_cell.angle_beta   90.00
_cell.angle_gamma   90.00
#
_symmetry.space_group_name_H-M   'P 1'
#
loop_
_entity.id
_entity.type
_entity.pdbx_description
1 polymer ?
#
loop_
_entity_poly.entity_id
_entity_poly.type
_entity_poly.pdbx_seq_one_letter_code
_entity_poly.pdbx_strand_id
1 'polypeptide(L)'
;MSDSQSKRPSIADAGGFISKERMQTLLTNYEKDHADQKATDIVKAMCFSKDKVLELLADDRAVGLRIYYGIHIDTDGDGIKEKKMVLVATDANGDDILPADVTLDGGIQAKSAGLILDDGLPCPNYCGGGGGGTGGGKD
;
A
#
# COMPACT_ATOMS: atom_id res chain seq x y z
N MET A 1 33.62 -8.01 18.28
CA MET A 1 32.51 -8.72 18.95
C MET A 1 31.24 -7.98 18.56
N SER A 2 30.39 -8.61 17.76
CA SER A 2 29.28 -7.96 17.05
C SER A 2 28.00 -8.13 17.87
N ASP A 3 27.89 -7.39 18.96
CA ASP A 3 26.68 -7.34 19.78
C ASP A 3 25.83 -6.14 19.36
N SER A 4 24.82 -6.41 18.54
CA SER A 4 23.48 -5.78 18.60
C SER A 4 22.68 -6.18 17.36
N GLN A 5 22.38 -7.48 17.21
CA GLN A 5 21.15 -7.83 16.49
C GLN A 5 20.01 -7.66 17.48
N SER A 6 19.49 -6.44 17.58
CA SER A 6 18.17 -6.23 18.17
C SER A 6 17.21 -7.22 17.52
N LYS A 7 16.61 -8.10 18.34
CA LYS A 7 15.74 -9.17 17.87
C LYS A 7 14.60 -8.53 17.08
N ARG A 8 14.62 -8.64 15.76
CA ARG A 8 13.57 -8.08 14.89
C ARG A 8 12.21 -8.63 15.37
N PRO A 9 11.14 -7.81 15.40
CA PRO A 9 9.81 -8.31 15.68
C PRO A 9 9.44 -9.44 14.72
N SER A 10 8.74 -10.45 15.24
CA SER A 10 8.15 -11.51 14.43
C SER A 10 7.11 -10.90 13.47
N ILE A 11 7.26 -11.16 12.18
CA ILE A 11 6.33 -10.67 11.15
C ILE A 11 4.96 -11.32 11.32
N ALA A 12 4.92 -12.60 11.73
CA ALA A 12 3.67 -13.32 11.98
C ALA A 12 2.83 -12.69 13.11
N ASP A 13 3.48 -11.95 14.03
CA ASP A 13 2.82 -11.25 15.14
C ASP A 13 2.58 -9.75 14.84
N ALA A 14 2.90 -9.28 13.62
CA ALA A 14 2.76 -7.88 13.27
C ALA A 14 1.29 -7.50 13.00
N GLY A 15 0.89 -6.33 13.49
CA GLY A 15 -0.45 -5.79 13.32
C GLY A 15 -1.39 -6.08 14.50
N GLY A 16 -2.63 -5.62 14.39
CA GLY A 16 -3.66 -5.84 15.41
C GLY A 16 -4.98 -5.21 15.02
N PHE A 17 -6.09 -5.84 15.43
CA PHE A 17 -7.42 -5.28 15.24
C PHE A 17 -7.62 -4.06 16.17
N ILE A 18 -8.17 -2.98 15.61
CA ILE A 18 -8.47 -1.76 16.36
C ILE A 18 -9.97 -1.62 16.59
N SER A 19 -10.35 -0.88 17.64
CA SER A 19 -11.76 -0.55 17.87
C SER A 19 -12.28 0.44 16.84
N LYS A 20 -13.62 0.51 16.70
CA LYS A 20 -14.30 1.49 15.86
C LYS A 20 -13.93 2.93 16.24
N GLU A 21 -13.88 3.23 17.54
CA GLU A 21 -13.57 4.56 18.07
C GLU A 21 -12.13 4.95 17.73
N ARG A 22 -11.20 3.99 17.82
CA ARG A 22 -9.81 4.20 17.42
C ARG A 22 -9.70 4.46 15.93
N MET A 23 -10.38 3.68 15.10
CA MET A 23 -10.45 3.90 13.65
C MET A 23 -10.97 5.30 13.33
N GLN A 24 -12.11 5.70 13.91
CA GLN A 24 -12.70 7.02 13.70
C GLN A 24 -11.76 8.15 14.10
N THR A 25 -11.09 8.02 15.25
CA THR A 25 -10.11 9.02 15.72
C THR A 25 -8.97 9.20 14.72
N LEU A 26 -8.41 8.10 14.20
CA LEU A 26 -7.32 8.14 13.23
C LEU A 26 -7.75 8.81 11.92
N LEU A 27 -8.92 8.43 11.38
CA LEU A 27 -9.44 9.00 10.14
C LEU A 27 -9.78 10.49 10.28
N THR A 28 -10.44 10.89 11.37
CA THR A 28 -10.73 12.31 11.63
C THR A 28 -9.46 13.15 11.80
N ASN A 29 -8.42 12.62 12.44
CA ASN A 29 -7.15 13.33 12.55
C ASN A 29 -6.49 13.53 11.18
N TYR A 30 -6.51 12.50 10.32
CA TYR A 30 -6.00 12.61 8.96
C TYR A 30 -6.74 13.68 8.15
N GLU A 31 -8.08 13.68 8.22
CA GLU A 31 -8.91 14.69 7.53
C GLU A 31 -8.63 16.11 8.03
N LYS A 32 -8.43 16.31 9.33
CA LYS A 32 -8.08 17.61 9.91
C LYS A 32 -6.69 18.09 9.49
N ASP A 33 -5.71 17.19 9.50
CA ASP A 33 -4.33 17.48 9.08
C ASP A 33 -4.24 17.85 7.59
N HIS A 34 -5.20 17.41 6.79
CA HIS A 34 -5.28 17.67 5.35
C HIS A 34 -6.42 18.62 4.96
N ALA A 35 -6.99 19.37 5.92
CA ALA A 35 -8.17 20.21 5.69
C ALA A 35 -7.92 21.34 4.67
N ASP A 36 -6.68 21.81 4.55
CA ASP A 36 -6.29 22.88 3.61
C ASP A 36 -5.95 22.35 2.20
N GLN A 37 -5.91 21.03 2.01
CA GLN A 37 -5.68 20.40 0.70
C GLN A 37 -7.01 20.26 -0.06
N LYS A 38 -6.97 20.41 -1.39
CA LYS A 38 -8.16 20.18 -2.21
C LYS A 38 -8.57 18.71 -2.11
N ALA A 39 -9.86 18.45 -1.97
CA ALA A 39 -10.38 17.09 -1.81
C ALA A 39 -9.99 16.14 -2.95
N THR A 40 -9.75 16.67 -4.15
CA THR A 40 -9.28 15.94 -5.34
C THR A 40 -7.84 15.45 -5.24
N ASP A 41 -7.04 16.08 -4.37
CA ASP A 41 -5.59 15.85 -4.29
C ASP A 41 -5.24 14.92 -3.10
N ILE A 42 -6.26 14.54 -2.31
CA ILE A 42 -6.10 13.72 -1.12
C ILE A 42 -6.60 12.30 -1.39
N VAL A 43 -5.68 11.35 -1.48
CA VAL A 43 -6.00 9.92 -1.39
C VAL A 43 -6.19 9.57 0.08
N LYS A 44 -7.43 9.31 0.49
CA LYS A 44 -7.78 8.90 1.87
C LYS A 44 -7.55 7.41 2.11
N ALA A 45 -7.75 6.60 1.08
CA ALA A 45 -7.58 5.16 1.13
C ALA A 45 -7.35 4.60 -0.28
N MET A 46 -6.76 3.41 -0.32
CA MET A 46 -6.65 2.58 -1.52
C MET A 46 -7.45 1.29 -1.29
N CYS A 47 -8.34 0.97 -2.22
CA CYS A 47 -9.09 -0.28 -2.19
C CYS A 47 -8.42 -1.32 -3.09
N PHE A 48 -8.14 -2.50 -2.53
CA PHE A 48 -7.65 -3.66 -3.26
C PHE A 48 -8.69 -4.77 -3.19
N SER A 49 -8.84 -5.53 -4.27
CA SER A 49 -9.73 -6.69 -4.24
C SER A 49 -9.17 -7.76 -3.30
N LYS A 50 -10.07 -8.44 -2.59
CA LYS A 50 -9.72 -9.58 -1.73
C LYS A 50 -8.91 -10.63 -2.50
N ASP A 51 -9.36 -10.98 -3.70
CA ASP A 51 -8.76 -12.07 -4.49
C ASP A 51 -7.33 -11.73 -4.92
N LYS A 52 -7.04 -10.47 -5.26
CA LYS A 52 -5.68 -10.03 -5.59
C LYS A 52 -4.76 -10.03 -4.37
N VAL A 53 -5.28 -9.64 -3.20
CA VAL A 53 -4.50 -9.73 -1.95
C VAL A 53 -4.22 -11.19 -1.59
N LEU A 54 -5.19 -12.09 -1.77
CA LEU A 54 -4.98 -13.52 -1.53
C LEU A 54 -4.02 -14.14 -2.55
N GLU A 55 -4.10 -13.77 -3.82
CA GLU A 55 -3.16 -14.20 -4.86
C GLU A 55 -1.72 -13.76 -4.53
N LEU A 56 -1.53 -12.52 -4.08
CA LEU A 56 -0.23 -12.02 -3.60
C LEU A 56 0.30 -12.83 -2.41
N LEU A 57 -0.57 -13.22 -1.48
CA LEU A 57 -0.22 -13.96 -0.26
C LEU A 57 -0.23 -15.49 -0.43
N ALA A 58 -0.49 -15.99 -1.63
CA ALA A 58 -0.57 -17.43 -1.91
C ALA A 58 0.81 -18.12 -1.94
N ASP A 59 1.91 -17.37 -1.87
CA ASP A 59 3.25 -17.94 -1.72
C ASP A 59 3.40 -18.59 -0.33
N ASP A 60 3.80 -19.86 -0.26
CA ASP A 60 3.93 -20.61 1.00
C ASP A 60 4.94 -19.99 1.98
N ARG A 61 5.84 -19.12 1.50
CA ARG A 61 6.80 -18.40 2.34
C ARG A 61 6.21 -17.15 2.96
N ALA A 62 5.07 -16.66 2.46
CA ALA A 62 4.44 -15.44 2.91
C ALA A 62 3.85 -15.61 4.32
N VAL A 63 4.27 -14.76 5.23
CA VAL A 63 3.71 -14.68 6.59
C VAL A 63 3.19 -13.28 6.94
N GLY A 64 3.35 -12.32 6.03
CA GLY A 64 2.89 -10.95 6.22
C GLY A 64 2.71 -10.21 4.89
N LEU A 65 2.10 -9.04 5.02
CA LEU A 65 1.90 -8.08 3.93
C LEU A 65 2.60 -6.78 4.31
N ARG A 66 3.47 -6.28 3.43
CA ARG A 66 4.09 -4.96 3.55
C ARG A 66 3.51 -4.01 2.51
N ILE A 67 3.28 -2.78 2.93
CA ILE A 67 2.72 -1.72 2.10
C ILE A 67 3.76 -0.60 2.02
N TYR A 68 4.21 -0.31 0.81
CA TYR A 68 5.07 0.83 0.50
C TYR A 68 4.24 1.99 -0.02
N TYR A 69 4.60 3.21 0.38
CA TYR A 69 4.05 4.43 -0.22
C TYR A 69 4.86 4.77 -1.48
N GLY A 70 4.17 4.87 -2.61
CA GLY A 70 4.73 5.27 -3.89
C GLY A 70 4.17 6.61 -4.36
N ILE A 71 4.87 7.25 -5.29
CA ILE A 71 4.38 8.40 -6.04
C ILE A 71 4.58 8.11 -7.52
N HIS A 72 3.50 8.02 -8.28
CA HIS A 72 3.56 8.08 -9.73
C HIS A 72 3.57 9.55 -10.16
N ILE A 73 4.47 9.91 -11.07
CA ILE A 73 4.56 11.26 -11.63
C ILE A 73 4.15 11.12 -13.08
N ASP A 74 3.03 11.73 -13.47
CA ASP A 74 2.66 11.80 -14.87
C ASP A 74 3.71 12.64 -15.62
N THR A 75 4.50 12.00 -16.49
CA THR A 75 5.54 12.68 -17.28
C THR A 75 5.05 13.16 -18.63
N ASP A 76 3.88 12.70 -19.07
CA ASP A 76 3.35 12.91 -20.42
C ASP A 76 2.16 13.89 -20.43
N GLY A 77 1.62 14.22 -19.25
CA GLY A 77 0.56 15.19 -19.02
C GLY A 77 0.99 16.41 -18.19
N ASP A 78 0.18 16.76 -17.21
CA ASP A 78 0.29 18.01 -16.44
C ASP A 78 1.25 17.95 -15.24
N GLY A 79 1.95 16.83 -15.06
CA GLY A 79 2.87 16.63 -13.94
C GLY A 79 2.18 16.26 -12.62
N ILE A 80 0.90 15.86 -12.67
CA ILE A 80 0.18 15.42 -11.46
C ILE A 80 0.92 14.25 -10.80
N LYS A 81 1.08 14.38 -9.48
CA LYS A 81 1.64 13.35 -8.63
C LYS A 81 0.52 12.54 -8.02
N GLU A 82 0.45 11.27 -8.38
CA GLU A 82 -0.51 10.33 -7.81
C GLU A 82 0.14 9.53 -6.68
N LYS A 83 -0.47 9.57 -5.49
CA LYS A 83 -0.06 8.68 -4.39
C LYS A 83 -0.48 7.25 -4.74
N LYS A 84 0.46 6.30 -4.59
CA LYS A 84 0.26 4.86 -4.81
C LYS A 84 0.55 4.08 -3.53
N MET A 85 0.00 2.89 -3.42
CA MET A 85 0.32 1.93 -2.36
C MET A 85 0.75 0.62 -3.00
N VAL A 86 2.02 0.27 -2.83
CA VAL A 86 2.60 -0.96 -3.40
C VAL A 86 2.61 -2.04 -2.33
N LEU A 87 1.89 -3.13 -2.58
CA LEU A 87 1.72 -4.26 -1.69
C LEU A 87 2.67 -5.38 -2.10
N VAL A 88 3.39 -5.93 -1.12
CA VAL A 88 4.29 -7.09 -1.30
C VAL A 88 4.12 -8.08 -0.14
N ALA A 89 4.29 -9.37 -0.43
CA ALA A 89 4.36 -10.38 0.61
C ALA A 89 5.73 -10.34 1.32
N THR A 90 5.76 -10.69 2.61
CA THR A 90 6.99 -10.79 3.40
C THR A 90 7.17 -12.16 4.03
N ASP A 91 8.41 -12.63 4.08
CA ASP A 91 8.75 -13.90 4.72
C ASP A 91 8.92 -13.78 6.26
N ALA A 92 9.18 -14.91 6.92
CA ALA A 92 9.35 -14.97 8.37
C ALA A 92 10.58 -14.21 8.90
N ASN A 93 11.53 -13.87 8.04
CA ASN A 93 12.71 -13.06 8.38
C ASN A 93 12.44 -11.54 8.22
N GLY A 94 11.29 -11.19 7.66
CA GLY A 94 10.93 -9.82 7.30
C GLY A 94 11.54 -9.37 5.97
N ASP A 95 11.99 -10.29 5.13
CA ASP A 95 12.42 -10.00 3.77
C ASP A 95 11.20 -9.93 2.84
N ASP A 96 11.26 -9.09 1.80
CA ASP A 96 10.19 -9.02 0.80
C ASP A 96 10.31 -10.17 -0.21
N ILE A 97 9.18 -10.75 -0.55
CA ILE A 97 9.09 -11.75 -1.61
C ILE A 97 8.78 -11.00 -2.92
N LEU A 98 9.83 -10.72 -3.68
CA LEU A 98 9.77 -9.92 -4.91
C LEU A 98 10.07 -10.77 -6.15
N PRO A 99 9.65 -10.32 -7.35
CA PRO A 99 10.17 -10.85 -8.61
C PRO A 99 11.70 -10.83 -8.63
N ALA A 100 12.28 -11.70 -9.46
CA ALA A 100 13.71 -11.58 -9.78
C ALA A 100 13.99 -10.20 -10.40
N ASP A 101 15.19 -9.66 -10.17
CA ASP A 101 15.68 -8.39 -10.74
C ASP A 101 15.06 -7.10 -10.19
N VAL A 102 14.17 -7.18 -9.19
CA VAL A 102 13.73 -6.00 -8.44
C VAL A 102 14.79 -5.63 -7.40
N THR A 103 15.39 -4.45 -7.57
CA THR A 103 16.24 -3.83 -6.56
C THR A 103 15.56 -2.58 -6.01
N LEU A 104 15.25 -2.59 -4.73
CA LEU A 104 14.83 -1.39 -4.00
C LEU A 104 16.02 -0.88 -3.18
N ASP A 105 16.30 0.42 -3.25
CA ASP A 105 17.34 1.05 -2.44
C ASP A 105 17.03 0.85 -0.95
N GLY A 106 18.08 0.60 -0.14
CA GLY A 106 17.93 0.50 1.32
C GLY A 106 17.99 -0.91 1.92
N GLY A 107 18.46 -1.91 1.18
CA GLY A 107 18.78 -3.24 1.73
C GLY A 107 17.62 -4.24 1.76
N ILE A 108 16.61 -4.02 0.91
CA ILE A 108 15.53 -4.99 0.67
C ILE A 108 16.11 -6.15 -0.15
N GLN A 109 16.02 -7.37 0.37
CA GLN A 109 16.51 -8.56 -0.31
C GLN A 109 15.37 -9.22 -1.09
N ALA A 110 15.42 -9.13 -2.42
CA ALA A 110 14.51 -9.86 -3.29
C ALA A 110 14.88 -11.35 -3.33
N LYS A 111 13.94 -12.23 -2.96
CA LYS A 111 14.09 -13.69 -3.10
C LYS A 111 13.01 -14.26 -4.02
N SER A 112 13.28 -14.22 -5.33
CA SER A 112 12.66 -14.97 -6.43
C SER A 112 11.12 -15.01 -6.53
N ALA A 113 10.62 -14.84 -7.77
CA ALA A 113 9.27 -15.19 -8.25
C ALA A 113 8.08 -14.66 -7.43
N GLY A 114 8.25 -13.58 -6.67
CA GLY A 114 7.15 -12.90 -5.99
C GLY A 114 6.26 -12.10 -6.95
N LEU A 115 5.07 -11.73 -6.49
CA LEU A 115 4.18 -10.78 -7.15
C LEU A 115 4.31 -9.40 -6.49
N ILE A 116 3.95 -8.35 -7.23
CA ILE A 116 3.81 -6.99 -6.72
C ILE A 116 2.40 -6.54 -7.07
N LEU A 117 1.68 -5.99 -6.08
CA LEU A 117 0.32 -5.49 -6.28
C LEU A 117 0.29 -3.97 -6.10
N ASP A 118 -0.18 -3.27 -7.12
CA ASP A 118 -0.57 -1.86 -7.10
C ASP A 118 -1.85 -1.72 -7.93
N ASP A 119 -2.24 -0.50 -8.33
CA ASP A 119 -3.48 -0.18 -9.05
C ASP A 119 -4.74 -0.36 -8.20
N GLY A 120 -4.60 -0.08 -6.90
CA GLY A 120 -5.74 0.06 -6.00
C GLY A 120 -6.63 1.24 -6.41
N LEU A 121 -7.94 1.15 -6.12
CA LEU A 121 -8.89 2.22 -6.44
C LEU A 121 -8.82 3.33 -5.37
N PRO A 122 -8.51 4.59 -5.74
CA PRO A 122 -8.42 5.68 -4.77
C PRO A 122 -9.77 6.16 -4.30
N CYS A 123 -9.88 6.36 -2.99
CA CYS A 123 -10.99 7.07 -2.38
C CYS A 123 -10.55 8.50 -2.01
N PRO A 124 -11.41 9.51 -2.29
CA PRO A 124 -12.86 9.37 -2.52
C PRO A 124 -13.30 9.15 -3.98
N ASN A 125 -12.42 9.28 -4.97
CA ASN A 125 -12.78 9.33 -6.39
C ASN A 125 -13.64 8.14 -6.88
N TYR A 126 -13.43 6.95 -6.30
CA TYR A 126 -14.17 5.73 -6.65
C TYR A 126 -14.96 5.12 -5.48
N CYS A 127 -15.04 5.82 -4.34
CA CYS A 127 -15.91 5.44 -3.23
C CYS A 127 -17.31 6.05 -3.47
N GLY A 128 -18.34 5.21 -3.62
CA GLY A 128 -19.69 5.62 -4.01
C GLY A 128 -20.26 6.78 -3.18
N GLY A 129 -20.62 7.87 -3.88
CA GLY A 129 -21.45 8.97 -3.37
C GLY A 129 -20.75 10.32 -3.22
N GLY A 130 -20.29 10.93 -4.32
CA GLY A 130 -19.67 12.27 -4.28
C GLY A 130 -19.46 12.94 -5.64
N GLY A 131 -20.41 12.81 -6.57
CA GLY A 131 -20.70 13.74 -7.67
C GLY A 131 -19.57 14.30 -8.55
N GLY A 132 -19.48 13.78 -9.79
CA GLY A 132 -19.19 14.59 -10.97
C GLY A 132 -17.93 14.23 -11.77
N GLY A 133 -18.07 13.36 -12.78
CA GLY A 133 -17.00 13.09 -13.75
C GLY A 133 -17.26 11.88 -14.63
N THR A 134 -18.34 11.96 -15.41
CA THR A 134 -18.68 11.16 -16.60
C THR A 134 -17.77 9.99 -16.96
N GLY A 135 -18.36 8.79 -16.93
CA GLY A 135 -17.84 7.63 -17.65
C GLY A 135 -17.56 7.97 -19.11
N GLY A 136 -16.34 7.68 -19.53
CA GLY A 136 -15.92 7.63 -20.92
C GLY A 136 -15.40 6.24 -21.21
N GLY A 137 -16.30 5.25 -21.23
CA GLY A 137 -16.03 4.03 -21.99
C GLY A 137 -15.94 4.42 -23.46
N LYS A 138 -14.83 4.10 -24.10
CA LYS A 138 -14.74 3.98 -25.54
C LYS A 138 -13.96 2.71 -25.84
N ASP A 139 -14.72 1.79 -26.45
CA ASP A 139 -14.37 0.78 -27.46
C ASP A 139 -12.88 0.63 -27.82
#